data_AF-A0A434TY98-F1
#
_entry.id   AF-A0A434TY98-F1
#
_cell.length_a   1.000
_cell.length_b   1.000
_cell.length_c   1.000
_cell.angle_alpha   90.00
_cell.angle_beta   90.00
_cell.angle_gamma   90.00
#
_symmetry.space_group_name_H-M   'P 1'
#
loop_
_entity.id
_entity.type
_entity.pdbx_description
1 polymer ?
#
loop_
_entity_poly.entity_id
_entity_poly.type
_entity_poly.pdbx_seq_one_letter_code
_entity_poly.pdbx_strand_id
1 'polypeptide(L)'
;MQSTPRPDPRITAGIIALVAITLLIGGAFAGLILEGASGPSSAAAAFDSYLLRVARFTLWQALLSTLLSVLPAVFVGRALSRQTNFPGRRLILQLFTVPLALPAIVAALGVLALYGRAGYFAGILGTFGGGEWPGIYGLSGILVAHVFFNLPLATRLFLEALGTVPADQWRLASQLGMDARSAFRLIEWPALRTALPGVAGLVFMLCITSFTIVLTLGGGPAATTLEVAIYQALRFDFDPARAVTLTFLQIVLTFVVVAMLTRLGANTAGDTNLPVAPRRYLAASTTEAVLNAGLIVLALLFVAGPMAATVLAGLEADLGRLAGEDAVRRATLTSAGLSFLSALLCVMLSLSLIAARRALALRRRAGGAMSLLEHAADTGAGFVLVVPPIVIGAGWFLALRNITDVFAIAPVMVVAVNAVMAMPFAIRAVRPAYD
;
A
#
# COMPACT_ATOMS: atom_id res chain seq x y z
N MET A 1 41.66 -3.15 -35.56
CA MET A 1 40.80 -2.15 -34.92
C MET A 1 39.55 -2.85 -34.41
N GLN A 2 39.48 -3.14 -33.11
CA GLN A 2 38.25 -3.60 -32.49
C GLN A 2 37.28 -2.43 -32.49
N SER A 3 36.21 -2.49 -33.28
CA SER A 3 35.15 -1.50 -33.26
C SER A 3 34.58 -1.44 -31.85
N THR A 4 34.67 -0.28 -31.22
CA THR A 4 33.97 -0.02 -29.96
C THR A 4 32.48 -0.26 -30.23
N PRO A 5 31.82 -1.19 -29.50
CA PRO A 5 30.42 -1.48 -29.74
C PRO A 5 29.62 -0.21 -29.47
N ARG A 6 28.81 0.23 -30.44
CA ARG A 6 27.92 1.39 -30.27
C ARG A 6 27.06 1.17 -29.00
N PRO A 7 26.94 2.19 -28.13
CA PRO A 7 26.12 2.06 -26.93
C PRO A 7 24.68 1.75 -27.33
N ASP A 8 24.11 0.71 -26.74
CA ASP A 8 22.73 0.32 -26.98
C ASP A 8 21.80 1.43 -26.47
N PRO A 9 20.92 2.00 -27.30
CA PRO A 9 20.03 3.08 -26.86
C PRO A 9 19.09 2.62 -25.74
N ARG A 10 18.81 1.32 -25.64
CA ARG A 10 17.98 0.75 -24.56
C ARG A 10 18.72 0.76 -23.23
N ILE A 11 20.02 0.44 -23.25
CA ILE A 11 20.86 0.42 -22.05
C ILE A 11 21.11 1.84 -21.57
N THR A 12 21.38 2.79 -22.47
CA THR A 12 21.56 4.21 -22.10
C THR A 12 20.28 4.79 -21.49
N ALA A 13 19.10 4.51 -22.07
CA ALA A 13 17.82 4.92 -21.50
C ALA A 13 17.61 4.36 -20.08
N GLY A 14 17.92 3.07 -19.86
CA GLY A 14 17.85 2.48 -18.52
C GLY A 14 18.83 3.10 -17.52
N ILE A 15 20.05 3.44 -17.95
CA ILE A 15 21.02 4.15 -17.11
C ILE A 15 20.48 5.53 -16.73
N ILE A 16 19.92 6.29 -17.69
CA ILE A 16 19.32 7.60 -17.41
C ILE A 16 18.18 7.47 -16.40
N ALA A 17 17.32 6.46 -16.56
CA ALA A 17 16.23 6.19 -15.62
C ALA A 17 16.75 5.85 -14.21
N LEU A 18 17.76 4.98 -14.11
CA LEU A 18 18.43 4.65 -12.85
C LEU A 18 19.07 5.88 -12.19
N VAL A 19 19.74 6.73 -12.96
CA VAL A 19 20.33 7.98 -12.47
C VAL A 19 19.23 8.93 -11.97
N ALA A 20 18.12 9.08 -12.69
CA ALA A 20 17.01 9.92 -12.26
C ALA A 20 16.41 9.44 -10.92
N ILE A 21 16.20 8.13 -10.77
CA ILE A 21 15.71 7.53 -9.51
C ILE A 21 16.73 7.71 -8.39
N THR A 22 18.00 7.45 -8.68
CA THR A 22 19.10 7.59 -7.71
C THR A 22 19.27 9.03 -7.28
N LEU A 23 19.10 10.00 -8.19
CA LEU A 23 19.16 11.42 -7.88
C LEU A 23 17.95 11.87 -7.05
N LEU A 24 16.76 11.38 -7.34
CA LEU A 24 15.57 11.68 -6.55
C LEU A 24 15.70 11.13 -5.12
N ILE A 25 16.02 9.85 -4.98
CA ILE A 25 16.12 9.19 -3.67
C ILE A 25 17.37 9.67 -2.94
N GLY A 26 18.53 9.64 -3.60
CA GLY A 26 19.81 10.06 -3.06
C GLY A 26 19.87 11.54 -2.71
N GLY A 27 19.21 12.41 -3.49
CA GLY A 27 19.06 13.83 -3.18
C GLY A 27 18.26 14.08 -1.90
N ALA A 28 17.20 13.30 -1.67
CA ALA A 28 16.46 13.37 -0.40
C ALA A 28 17.32 12.94 0.79
N PHE A 29 18.05 11.83 0.66
CA PHE A 29 19.00 11.38 1.69
C PHE A 29 20.12 12.39 1.93
N ALA A 30 20.68 12.99 0.88
CA ALA A 30 21.69 14.02 0.99
C ALA A 30 21.14 15.24 1.77
N GLY A 31 19.92 15.69 1.47
CA GLY A 31 19.24 16.74 2.23
C GLY A 31 19.14 16.43 3.72
N LEU A 32 18.73 15.21 4.07
CA LEU A 32 18.63 14.76 5.46
C LEU A 32 20.00 14.69 6.16
N ILE A 33 21.03 14.19 5.47
CA ILE A 33 22.39 14.05 6.01
C ILE A 33 23.03 15.43 6.21
N LEU A 34 22.90 16.34 5.24
CA LEU A 34 23.46 17.69 5.32
C LEU A 34 22.84 18.47 6.48
N GLU A 35 21.51 18.40 6.63
CA GLU A 35 20.82 19.01 7.75
C GLU A 35 21.23 18.36 9.08
N GLY A 36 21.30 17.02 9.14
CA GLY A 36 21.71 16.29 10.33
C GLY A 36 23.18 16.55 10.74
N ALA A 37 24.07 16.78 9.79
CA ALA A 37 25.48 17.10 10.04
C ALA A 37 25.68 18.53 10.58
N SER A 38 24.73 19.44 10.33
CA SER A 38 24.81 20.84 10.77
C SER A 38 24.51 21.05 12.25
N GLY A 39 24.05 20.01 12.98
CA GLY A 39 23.73 20.05 14.40
C GLY A 39 24.48 18.98 15.22
N PRO A 40 25.63 19.28 15.86
CA PRO A 40 26.48 18.26 16.52
C PRO A 40 25.97 17.68 17.85
N SER A 41 24.77 17.99 18.33
CA SER A 41 24.31 17.62 19.69
C SER A 41 23.02 16.80 19.76
N SER A 42 22.33 16.56 18.65
CA SER A 42 20.94 16.08 18.67
C SER A 42 20.77 14.57 18.47
N ALA A 43 21.73 13.81 17.93
CA ALA A 43 21.52 12.38 17.65
C ALA A 43 21.44 11.48 18.91
N ALA A 44 22.10 11.87 20.01
CA ALA A 44 22.02 11.17 21.29
C ALA A 44 20.94 11.74 22.24
N ALA A 45 20.69 13.05 22.18
CA ALA A 45 19.55 13.70 22.84
C ALA A 45 18.20 13.41 22.15
N ALA A 46 18.24 12.89 20.92
CA ALA A 46 17.10 12.54 20.08
C ALA A 46 16.24 11.42 20.65
N PHE A 47 16.81 10.42 21.33
CA PHE A 47 16.06 9.27 21.87
C PHE A 47 15.33 9.64 23.17
N ASP A 48 14.48 10.65 23.09
CA ASP A 48 13.55 11.00 24.15
C ASP A 48 12.37 10.01 24.16
N SER A 49 11.72 9.93 25.31
CA SER A 49 10.45 9.26 25.57
C SER A 49 9.39 9.50 24.48
N TYR A 50 9.41 10.67 23.83
CA TYR A 50 8.56 10.98 22.69
C TYR A 50 8.82 10.10 21.46
N LEU A 51 10.07 9.96 21.02
CA LEU A 51 10.39 9.15 19.82
C LEU A 51 10.03 7.69 20.04
N LEU A 52 10.36 7.14 21.20
CA LEU A 52 10.02 5.76 21.55
C LEU A 52 8.51 5.56 21.60
N ARG A 53 7.75 6.55 22.10
CA ARG A 53 6.29 6.52 22.09
C ARG A 53 5.73 6.49 20.68
N VAL A 54 6.20 7.37 19.79
CA VAL A 54 5.73 7.44 18.40
C VAL A 54 6.11 6.18 17.61
N ALA A 55 7.33 5.68 17.78
CA ALA A 55 7.78 4.43 17.15
C ALA A 55 6.97 3.22 17.66
N ARG A 56 6.78 3.11 18.97
CA ARG A 56 5.94 2.06 19.58
C ARG A 56 4.50 2.14 19.09
N PHE A 57 3.92 3.34 19.04
CA PHE A 57 2.56 3.53 18.54
C PHE A 57 2.46 3.13 17.07
N THR A 58 3.41 3.54 16.23
CA THR A 58 3.46 3.17 14.80
C THR A 58 3.50 1.66 14.62
N LEU A 59 4.39 0.95 15.32
CA LEU A 59 4.47 -0.50 15.27
C LEU A 59 3.22 -1.19 15.81
N TRP A 60 2.73 -0.75 16.97
CA TRP A 60 1.56 -1.35 17.63
C TRP A 60 0.29 -1.17 16.79
N GLN A 61 0.06 0.04 16.29
CA GLN A 61 -1.06 0.34 15.42
C GLN A 61 -0.97 -0.48 14.13
N ALA A 62 0.19 -0.55 13.49
CA ALA A 62 0.37 -1.31 12.25
C ALA A 62 0.15 -2.81 12.46
N LEU A 63 0.66 -3.36 13.57
CA LEU A 63 0.47 -4.76 13.93
C LEU A 63 -1.02 -5.08 14.14
N LEU A 64 -1.72 -4.25 14.93
CA LEU A 64 -3.13 -4.44 15.21
C LEU A 64 -3.99 -4.27 13.95
N SER A 65 -3.69 -3.28 13.12
CA SER A 65 -4.37 -3.08 11.82
C SER A 65 -4.17 -4.28 10.90
N THR A 66 -2.95 -4.83 10.87
CA THR A 66 -2.65 -6.03 10.08
C THR A 66 -3.43 -7.23 10.58
N LEU A 67 -3.42 -7.48 11.89
CA LEU A 67 -4.12 -8.60 12.49
C LEU A 67 -5.63 -8.53 12.22
N LEU A 68 -6.24 -7.36 12.46
CA LEU A 68 -7.67 -7.13 12.26
C LEU A 68 -8.09 -7.16 10.79
N SER A 69 -7.17 -6.92 9.84
CA SER A 69 -7.46 -7.01 8.41
C SER A 69 -7.25 -8.42 7.86
N VAL A 70 -6.13 -9.04 8.23
CA VAL A 70 -5.65 -10.31 7.66
C VAL A 70 -6.42 -11.49 8.23
N LEU A 71 -6.68 -11.53 9.54
CA LEU A 71 -7.40 -12.67 10.14
C LEU A 71 -8.80 -12.83 9.52
N PRO A 72 -9.66 -11.80 9.45
CA PRO A 72 -10.95 -11.94 8.79
C PRO A 72 -10.79 -12.24 7.29
N ALA A 73 -9.82 -11.64 6.62
CA ALA A 73 -9.58 -11.85 5.19
C ALA A 73 -9.23 -13.30 4.84
N VAL A 74 -8.56 -14.06 5.72
CA VAL A 74 -8.35 -15.50 5.52
C VAL A 74 -9.69 -16.23 5.42
N PHE A 75 -10.63 -15.94 6.32
CA PHE A 75 -11.94 -16.58 6.33
C PHE A 75 -12.82 -16.13 5.17
N VAL A 76 -12.83 -14.83 4.86
CA VAL A 76 -13.60 -14.29 3.72
C VAL A 76 -13.04 -14.80 2.39
N GLY A 77 -11.70 -14.85 2.24
CA GLY A 77 -11.02 -15.39 1.07
C GLY A 77 -11.34 -16.87 0.87
N ARG A 78 -11.35 -17.65 1.95
CA ARG A 78 -11.80 -19.05 1.92
C ARG A 78 -13.28 -19.18 1.58
N ALA A 79 -14.16 -18.37 2.17
CA ALA A 79 -15.60 -18.38 1.89
C ALA A 79 -15.88 -18.08 0.41
N LEU A 80 -15.23 -17.06 -0.15
CA LEU A 80 -15.27 -16.73 -1.58
C LEU A 80 -14.61 -17.83 -2.44
N SER A 81 -13.62 -18.54 -1.93
CA SER A 81 -13.01 -19.67 -2.65
C SER A 81 -13.97 -20.87 -2.73
N ARG A 82 -14.77 -21.11 -1.68
CA ARG A 82 -15.74 -22.22 -1.59
C ARG A 82 -17.04 -21.95 -2.34
N GLN A 83 -17.51 -20.70 -2.38
CA GLN A 83 -18.77 -20.35 -3.03
C GLN A 83 -18.54 -19.73 -4.42
N THR A 84 -18.40 -20.56 -5.45
CA THR A 84 -18.14 -20.06 -6.81
C THR A 84 -19.40 -19.59 -7.56
N ASN A 85 -20.55 -20.19 -7.26
CA ASN A 85 -21.74 -20.09 -8.09
C ASN A 85 -22.90 -19.40 -7.34
N PHE A 86 -22.74 -18.12 -7.01
CA PHE A 86 -23.83 -17.31 -6.46
C PHE A 86 -23.99 -15.98 -7.20
N PRO A 87 -25.22 -15.46 -7.34
CA PRO A 87 -25.48 -14.21 -8.03
C PRO A 87 -24.78 -13.05 -7.30
N GLY A 88 -24.11 -12.17 -8.05
CA GLY A 88 -23.43 -11.00 -7.47
C GLY A 88 -21.96 -11.23 -7.07
N ARG A 89 -21.42 -12.46 -7.15
CA ARG A 89 -19.98 -12.73 -6.90
C ARG A 89 -19.05 -11.77 -7.63
N ARG A 90 -19.29 -11.55 -8.93
CA ARG A 90 -18.48 -10.64 -9.75
C ARG A 90 -18.51 -9.22 -9.21
N LEU A 91 -19.70 -8.74 -8.81
CA LEU A 91 -19.86 -7.41 -8.23
C LEU A 91 -19.10 -7.28 -6.92
N ILE A 92 -19.15 -8.29 -6.03
CA ILE A 92 -18.39 -8.28 -4.77
C ILE A 92 -16.89 -8.19 -5.04
N LEU A 93 -16.38 -9.03 -5.95
CA LEU A 93 -14.96 -9.03 -6.30
C LEU A 93 -14.52 -7.70 -6.93
N GLN A 94 -15.38 -7.08 -7.75
CA GLN A 94 -15.15 -5.74 -8.30
C GLN A 94 -15.21 -4.66 -7.22
N LEU A 95 -16.18 -4.72 -6.32
CA LEU A 95 -16.28 -3.76 -5.22
C LEU A 95 -15.04 -3.83 -4.32
N PHE A 96 -14.51 -5.04 -4.07
CA PHE A 96 -13.30 -5.23 -3.28
C PHE A 96 -12.03 -4.70 -3.99
N THR A 97 -12.10 -4.32 -5.27
CA THR A 97 -11.00 -3.61 -5.93
C THR A 97 -11.08 -2.09 -5.74
N VAL A 98 -12.27 -1.56 -5.43
CA VAL A 98 -12.49 -0.11 -5.40
C VAL A 98 -11.73 0.58 -4.24
N PRO A 99 -11.73 0.06 -2.99
CA PRO A 99 -10.99 0.69 -1.89
C PRO A 99 -9.52 0.95 -2.22
N LEU A 100 -8.87 0.06 -2.98
CA LEU A 100 -7.47 0.21 -3.39
C LEU A 100 -7.22 1.40 -4.33
N ALA A 101 -8.24 1.83 -5.06
CA ALA A 101 -8.19 2.98 -5.95
C ALA A 101 -8.72 4.27 -5.31
N LEU A 102 -9.39 4.17 -4.16
CA LEU A 102 -9.94 5.34 -3.48
C LEU A 102 -8.81 6.15 -2.82
N PRO A 103 -8.83 7.49 -2.94
CA PRO A 103 -7.96 8.33 -2.15
C PRO A 103 -8.17 8.09 -0.65
N ALA A 104 -7.07 7.99 0.11
CA ALA A 104 -7.11 7.72 1.55
C ALA A 104 -8.00 8.70 2.33
N ILE A 105 -8.01 9.98 1.93
CA ILE A 105 -8.85 11.02 2.55
C ILE A 105 -10.34 10.76 2.30
N VAL A 106 -10.72 10.35 1.09
CA VAL A 106 -12.12 10.07 0.72
C VAL A 106 -12.64 8.89 1.54
N ALA A 107 -11.83 7.84 1.67
CA ALA A 107 -12.18 6.71 2.52
C ALA A 107 -12.28 7.09 3.99
N ALA A 108 -11.33 7.86 4.54
CA ALA A 108 -11.38 8.31 5.93
C ALA A 108 -12.66 9.12 6.22
N LEU A 109 -13.04 10.03 5.30
CA LEU A 109 -14.29 10.78 5.39
C LEU A 109 -15.53 9.89 5.25
N GLY A 110 -15.51 8.89 4.36
CA GLY A 110 -16.60 7.92 4.24
C GLY A 110 -16.79 7.07 5.51
N VAL A 111 -15.69 6.64 6.14
CA VAL A 111 -15.73 5.92 7.41
C VAL A 111 -16.25 6.85 8.52
N LEU A 112 -15.85 8.12 8.53
CA LEU A 112 -16.33 9.12 9.49
C LEU A 112 -17.82 9.46 9.28
N ALA A 113 -18.30 9.51 8.03
CA ALA A 113 -19.71 9.72 7.73
C ALA A 113 -20.58 8.55 8.26
N LEU A 114 -20.01 7.35 8.31
CA LEU A 114 -20.73 6.17 8.80
C LEU A 114 -20.67 6.04 10.33
N TYR A 115 -19.48 6.19 10.92
CA TYR A 115 -19.19 5.88 12.33
C TYR A 115 -18.78 7.10 13.18
N GLY A 116 -18.75 8.30 12.63
CA GLY A 116 -18.43 9.52 13.36
C GLY A 116 -19.48 9.92 14.39
N ARG A 117 -19.21 10.97 15.18
CA ARG A 117 -20.13 11.47 16.22
C ARG A 117 -21.52 11.82 15.69
N ALA A 118 -21.57 12.38 14.49
CA ALA A 118 -22.81 12.69 13.77
C ALA A 118 -23.01 11.78 12.55
N GLY A 119 -22.42 10.57 12.56
CA GLY A 119 -22.52 9.63 11.44
C GLY A 119 -23.86 8.89 11.41
N TYR A 120 -24.13 8.21 10.29
CA TYR A 120 -25.39 7.47 10.09
C TYR A 120 -25.69 6.44 11.19
N PHE A 121 -24.66 5.82 11.79
CA PHE A 121 -24.84 4.88 12.90
C PHE A 121 -24.79 5.51 14.30
N ALA A 122 -24.54 6.81 14.44
CA ALA A 122 -24.37 7.44 15.75
C ALA A 122 -25.61 7.28 16.65
N GLY A 123 -26.81 7.44 16.09
CA GLY A 123 -28.07 7.25 16.84
C GLY A 123 -28.24 5.82 17.35
N ILE A 124 -28.05 4.83 16.46
CA ILE A 124 -28.17 3.40 16.82
C ILE A 124 -27.11 3.05 17.86
N LEU A 125 -25.84 3.39 17.62
CA LEU A 125 -24.74 3.08 18.55
C LEU A 125 -24.89 3.80 19.89
N GLY A 126 -25.44 5.01 19.90
CA GLY A 126 -25.73 5.75 21.12
C GLY A 126 -26.77 5.05 22.01
N THR A 127 -27.82 4.48 21.41
CA THR A 127 -28.82 3.71 22.18
C THR A 127 -28.24 2.50 22.90
N PHE A 128 -27.26 1.81 22.29
CA PHE A 128 -26.55 0.69 22.92
C PHE A 128 -25.49 1.15 23.93
N GLY A 129 -24.90 2.33 23.73
CA GLY A 129 -23.85 2.90 24.57
C GLY A 129 -24.36 3.67 25.80
N GLY A 130 -25.67 3.80 25.99
CA GLY A 130 -26.26 4.52 27.12
C GLY A 130 -26.13 6.04 27.03
N GLY A 131 -25.98 6.61 25.83
CA GLY A 131 -25.79 8.06 25.64
C GLY A 131 -25.41 8.45 24.21
N GLU A 132 -24.74 9.59 24.03
CA GLU A 132 -24.25 10.01 22.71
C GLU A 132 -23.02 9.20 22.27
N TRP A 133 -23.00 8.80 20.99
CA TRP A 133 -21.86 8.09 20.43
C TRP A 133 -20.63 9.02 20.32
N PRO A 134 -19.48 8.68 20.92
CA PRO A 134 -18.29 9.54 20.95
C PRO A 134 -17.54 9.59 19.61
N GLY A 135 -17.96 8.81 18.60
CA GLY A 135 -17.30 8.73 17.30
C GLY A 135 -16.09 7.79 17.31
N ILE A 136 -15.49 7.64 16.13
CA ILE A 136 -14.31 6.80 15.90
C ILE A 136 -13.05 7.66 15.67
N TYR A 137 -12.50 8.20 16.76
CA TYR A 137 -11.24 8.94 16.73
C TYR A 137 -10.16 8.20 17.53
N GLY A 138 -8.90 8.52 17.28
CA GLY A 138 -7.77 7.83 17.88
C GLY A 138 -7.50 6.49 17.21
N LEU A 139 -7.01 5.54 18.00
CA LEU A 139 -6.64 4.22 17.50
C LEU A 139 -7.82 3.51 16.82
N SER A 140 -9.04 3.57 17.38
CA SER A 140 -10.21 2.87 16.81
C SER A 140 -10.55 3.33 15.40
N GLY A 141 -10.54 4.64 15.15
CA GLY A 141 -10.77 5.22 13.81
C GLY A 141 -9.71 4.77 12.82
N ILE A 142 -8.44 4.81 13.23
CA ILE A 142 -7.31 4.34 12.41
C ILE A 142 -7.48 2.85 12.05
N LEU A 143 -7.82 2.00 13.02
CA LEU A 143 -7.99 0.57 12.80
C LEU A 143 -9.14 0.29 11.83
N VAL A 144 -10.32 0.89 12.02
CA VAL A 144 -11.48 0.69 11.15
C VAL A 144 -11.15 1.09 9.71
N ALA A 145 -10.54 2.26 9.52
CA ALA A 145 -10.15 2.73 8.20
C ALA A 145 -9.09 1.82 7.55
N HIS A 146 -8.09 1.34 8.31
CA HIS A 146 -7.14 0.37 7.78
C HIS A 146 -7.79 -0.96 7.40
N VAL A 147 -8.71 -1.49 8.21
CA VAL A 147 -9.44 -2.72 7.86
C VAL A 147 -10.27 -2.51 6.60
N PHE A 148 -10.89 -1.34 6.42
CA PHE A 148 -11.63 -0.99 5.21
C PHE A 148 -10.77 -1.10 3.94
N PHE A 149 -9.53 -0.62 3.96
CA PHE A 149 -8.60 -0.74 2.84
C PHE A 149 -8.04 -2.17 2.69
N ASN A 150 -7.59 -2.76 3.80
CA ASN A 150 -6.71 -3.90 3.76
C ASN A 150 -7.43 -5.25 3.75
N LEU A 151 -8.63 -5.34 4.34
CA LEU A 151 -9.45 -6.56 4.29
C LEU A 151 -9.79 -7.00 2.86
N PRO A 152 -10.33 -6.15 1.97
CA PRO A 152 -10.67 -6.56 0.61
C PRO A 152 -9.41 -6.91 -0.21
N LEU A 153 -8.30 -6.20 -0.02
CA LEU A 153 -7.01 -6.53 -0.62
C LEU A 153 -6.51 -7.91 -0.18
N ALA A 154 -6.39 -8.14 1.13
CA ALA A 154 -5.91 -9.40 1.67
C ALA A 154 -6.83 -10.57 1.27
N THR A 155 -8.14 -10.34 1.24
CA THR A 155 -9.13 -11.34 0.80
C THR A 155 -8.86 -11.80 -0.63
N ARG A 156 -8.55 -10.86 -1.54
CA ARG A 156 -8.24 -11.18 -2.94
C ARG A 156 -6.92 -11.94 -3.07
N LEU A 157 -5.90 -11.55 -2.31
CA LEU A 157 -4.61 -12.25 -2.32
C LEU A 157 -4.73 -13.67 -1.78
N PHE A 158 -5.53 -13.89 -0.73
CA PHE A 158 -5.82 -15.24 -0.24
C PHE A 158 -6.68 -16.05 -1.21
N LEU A 159 -7.63 -15.42 -1.89
CA LEU A 159 -8.42 -16.07 -2.93
C LEU A 159 -7.53 -16.52 -4.10
N GLU A 160 -6.58 -15.68 -4.52
CA GLU A 160 -5.57 -15.99 -5.54
C GLU A 160 -4.67 -17.15 -5.08
N ALA A 161 -4.16 -17.10 -3.85
CA ALA A 161 -3.35 -18.17 -3.27
C ALA A 161 -4.09 -19.51 -3.21
N LEU A 162 -5.40 -19.51 -2.91
CA LEU A 162 -6.21 -20.72 -2.97
C LEU A 162 -6.46 -21.19 -4.41
N GLY A 163 -6.40 -20.28 -5.39
CA GLY A 163 -6.53 -20.55 -6.82
C GLY A 163 -5.30 -21.21 -7.44
N THR A 164 -4.13 -21.19 -6.78
CA THR A 164 -2.92 -21.86 -7.27
C THR A 164 -2.92 -23.37 -7.01
N VAL A 165 -3.81 -23.85 -6.12
CA VAL A 165 -3.94 -25.27 -5.79
C VAL A 165 -4.37 -26.07 -7.03
N PRO A 166 -3.57 -27.05 -7.51
CA PRO A 166 -3.90 -27.84 -8.69
C PRO A 166 -5.25 -28.55 -8.59
N ALA A 167 -5.99 -28.60 -9.70
CA ALA A 167 -7.29 -29.26 -9.77
C ALA A 167 -7.22 -30.75 -9.41
N ASP A 168 -6.10 -31.42 -9.67
CA ASP A 168 -5.92 -32.85 -9.37
C ASP A 168 -5.90 -33.14 -7.86
N GLN A 169 -5.40 -32.20 -7.04
CA GLN A 169 -5.49 -32.33 -5.58
C GLN A 169 -6.95 -32.31 -5.11
N TRP A 170 -7.78 -31.45 -5.73
CA TRP A 170 -9.22 -31.39 -5.44
C TRP A 170 -9.96 -32.65 -5.91
N ARG A 171 -9.56 -33.25 -7.03
CA ARG A 171 -10.11 -34.52 -7.53
C ARG A 171 -9.78 -35.68 -6.60
N LEU A 172 -8.52 -35.81 -6.21
CA LEU A 172 -8.07 -36.84 -5.26
C LEU A 172 -8.82 -36.71 -3.92
N ALA A 173 -8.98 -35.49 -3.42
CA ALA A 173 -9.74 -35.24 -2.19
C ALA A 173 -11.19 -35.71 -2.28
N SER A 174 -11.86 -35.46 -3.43
CA SER A 174 -13.21 -35.97 -3.66
C SER A 174 -13.28 -37.49 -3.79
N GLN A 175 -12.29 -38.13 -4.42
CA GLN A 175 -12.22 -39.59 -4.56
C GLN A 175 -11.98 -40.29 -3.22
N LEU A 176 -11.20 -39.68 -2.33
CA LEU A 176 -10.95 -40.17 -0.97
C LEU A 176 -12.10 -39.87 0.00
N GLY A 177 -13.18 -39.21 -0.45
CA GLY A 177 -14.30 -38.84 0.41
C GLY A 177 -13.93 -37.87 1.53
N MET A 178 -12.92 -37.00 1.31
CA MET A 178 -12.45 -36.08 2.34
C MET A 178 -13.56 -35.11 2.76
N ASP A 179 -13.74 -34.95 4.07
CA ASP A 179 -14.66 -33.97 4.64
C ASP A 179 -14.10 -32.53 4.56
N ALA A 180 -14.95 -31.53 4.83
CA ALA A 180 -14.57 -30.12 4.74
C ALA A 180 -13.41 -29.76 5.68
N ARG A 181 -13.33 -30.40 6.85
CA ARG A 181 -12.25 -30.18 7.83
C ARG A 181 -10.92 -30.74 7.34
N SER A 182 -10.91 -31.95 6.77
CA SER A 182 -9.70 -32.53 6.19
C SER A 182 -9.24 -31.75 4.96
N ALA A 183 -10.16 -31.34 4.09
CA ALA A 183 -9.86 -30.48 2.96
C ALA A 183 -9.27 -29.12 3.41
N PHE A 184 -9.83 -28.50 4.45
CA PHE A 184 -9.26 -27.28 5.01
C PHE A 184 -7.83 -27.49 5.52
N ARG A 185 -7.60 -28.51 6.34
CA ARG A 185 -6.31 -28.74 6.98
C ARG A 185 -5.20 -29.14 5.99
N LEU A 186 -5.53 -29.94 4.98
CA LEU A 186 -4.54 -30.57 4.10
C LEU A 186 -4.36 -29.86 2.75
N ILE A 187 -5.34 -29.07 2.31
CA ILE A 187 -5.31 -28.43 0.99
C ILE A 187 -5.35 -26.91 1.13
N GLU A 188 -6.36 -26.37 1.81
CA GLU A 188 -6.57 -24.92 1.89
C GLU A 188 -5.56 -24.23 2.81
N TRP A 189 -5.37 -24.75 4.02
CA TRP A 189 -4.49 -24.16 5.02
C TRP A 189 -3.03 -24.13 4.60
N PRO A 190 -2.45 -25.17 3.97
CA PRO A 190 -1.08 -25.08 3.45
C PRO A 190 -0.92 -23.96 2.42
N ALA A 191 -1.86 -23.80 1.49
CA ALA A 191 -1.84 -22.71 0.52
C ALA A 191 -1.94 -21.33 1.19
N LEU A 192 -2.88 -21.18 2.13
CA LEU A 192 -3.06 -19.94 2.90
C LEU A 192 -1.86 -19.61 3.77
N ARG A 193 -1.28 -20.61 4.46
CA ARG A 193 -0.12 -20.47 5.33
C ARG A 193 1.11 -20.03 4.54
N THR A 194 1.30 -20.53 3.33
CA THR A 194 2.40 -20.09 2.45
C THR A 194 2.24 -18.63 2.01
N ALA A 195 1.01 -18.20 1.74
CA ALA A 195 0.73 -16.81 1.37
C ALA A 195 0.72 -15.82 2.57
N LEU A 196 0.44 -16.32 3.78
CA LEU A 196 0.17 -15.51 4.97
C LEU A 196 1.30 -14.52 5.32
N PRO A 197 2.60 -14.91 5.37
CA PRO A 197 3.68 -13.96 5.64
C PRO A 197 3.76 -12.83 4.60
N GLY A 198 3.58 -13.15 3.31
CA GLY A 198 3.59 -12.17 2.22
C GLY A 198 2.45 -11.16 2.33
N VAL A 199 1.21 -11.65 2.51
CA VAL A 199 0.02 -10.80 2.65
C VAL A 199 0.08 -9.96 3.92
N ALA A 200 0.46 -10.56 5.06
CA ALA A 200 0.59 -9.85 6.32
C ALA A 200 1.71 -8.79 6.27
N GLY A 201 2.87 -9.13 5.68
CA GLY A 201 3.97 -8.19 5.50
C GLY A 201 3.59 -7.00 4.61
N LEU A 202 2.85 -7.25 3.54
CA LEU A 202 2.35 -6.18 2.66
C LEU A 202 1.37 -5.25 3.38
N VAL A 203 0.37 -5.81 4.08
CA VAL A 203 -0.60 -5.02 4.86
C VAL A 203 0.10 -4.24 5.98
N PHE A 204 1.07 -4.84 6.65
CA PHE A 204 1.85 -4.20 7.70
C PHE A 204 2.64 -2.99 7.18
N MET A 205 3.30 -3.14 6.02
CA MET A 205 4.01 -2.05 5.37
C MET A 205 3.07 -0.91 4.97
N LEU A 206 1.88 -1.23 4.43
CA LEU A 206 0.86 -0.21 4.12
C LEU A 206 0.39 0.54 5.38
N CYS A 207 0.29 -0.16 6.51
CA CYS A 207 -0.13 0.46 7.77
C CYS A 207 0.98 1.32 8.42
N ILE A 208 2.24 0.89 8.38
CA ILE A 208 3.39 1.67 8.91
C ILE A 208 3.55 3.00 8.17
N THR A 209 3.34 2.97 6.85
CA THR A 209 3.50 4.12 5.96
C THR A 209 2.20 4.93 5.80
N SER A 210 1.19 4.66 6.63
CA SER A 210 -0.10 5.34 6.58
C SER A 210 -0.03 6.73 7.19
N PHE A 211 -0.13 7.74 6.33
CA PHE A 211 -0.12 9.13 6.73
C PHE A 211 -1.53 9.72 6.85
N THR A 212 -2.29 9.71 5.74
CA THR A 212 -3.57 10.43 5.63
C THR A 212 -4.63 9.93 6.61
N ILE A 213 -4.74 8.61 6.80
CA ILE A 213 -5.72 8.02 7.71
C ILE A 213 -5.41 8.42 9.16
N VAL A 214 -4.14 8.34 9.55
CA VAL A 214 -3.70 8.69 10.90
C VAL A 214 -3.86 10.19 11.16
N LEU A 215 -3.48 11.04 10.21
CA LEU A 215 -3.63 12.48 10.36
C LEU A 215 -5.10 12.90 10.53
N THR A 216 -6.01 12.23 9.84
CA THR A 216 -7.44 12.60 9.81
C THR A 216 -8.25 12.01 10.96
N LEU A 217 -7.99 10.74 11.32
CA LEU A 217 -8.75 10.02 12.34
C LEU A 217 -8.01 9.89 13.67
N GLY A 218 -6.73 10.23 13.76
CA GLY A 218 -5.92 10.08 14.98
C GLY A 218 -6.40 10.93 16.17
N GLY A 219 -7.11 12.03 15.95
CA GLY A 219 -7.81 12.74 17.03
C GLY A 219 -6.93 13.35 18.14
N GLY A 220 -5.61 13.40 17.97
CA GLY A 220 -4.69 14.09 18.89
C GLY A 220 -3.29 13.46 19.01
N PRO A 221 -2.40 14.05 19.85
CA PRO A 221 -0.99 13.65 19.98
C PRO A 221 -0.77 12.23 20.51
N ALA A 222 -1.79 11.65 21.15
CA ALA A 222 -1.72 10.29 21.68
C ALA A 222 -1.74 9.22 20.58
N ALA A 223 -2.22 9.54 19.38
CA ALA A 223 -2.31 8.64 18.24
C ALA A 223 -1.50 9.14 17.03
N THR A 224 -0.27 9.59 17.29
CA THR A 224 0.66 10.06 16.26
C THR A 224 1.58 8.93 15.81
N THR A 225 1.59 8.63 14.51
CA THR A 225 2.58 7.76 13.87
C THR A 225 3.80 8.54 13.42
N LEU A 226 4.86 7.84 13.03
CA LEU A 226 6.11 8.46 12.62
C LEU A 226 5.93 9.40 11.41
N GLU A 227 5.09 9.03 10.46
CA GLU A 227 4.80 9.88 9.28
C GLU A 227 4.09 11.19 9.66
N VAL A 228 3.13 11.11 10.59
CA VAL A 228 2.42 12.29 11.08
C VAL A 228 3.37 13.17 11.90
N ALA A 229 4.25 12.57 12.72
CA ALA A 229 5.24 13.30 13.50
C ALA A 229 6.25 14.03 12.61
N ILE A 230 6.74 13.41 11.52
CA ILE A 230 7.64 14.05 10.55
C ILE A 230 6.96 15.26 9.92
N TYR A 231 5.72 15.09 9.47
CA TYR A 231 4.94 16.18 8.90
C TYR A 231 4.71 17.31 9.90
N GLN A 232 4.36 16.98 11.15
CA GLN A 232 4.14 17.98 12.21
C GLN A 232 5.41 18.77 12.52
N ALA A 233 6.54 18.09 12.65
CA ALA A 233 7.83 18.71 12.90
C ALA A 233 8.22 19.71 11.81
N LEU A 234 7.98 19.37 10.53
CA LEU A 234 8.29 20.25 9.40
C LEU A 234 7.28 21.39 9.21
N ARG A 235 5.98 21.11 9.32
CA ARG A 235 4.92 22.02 8.89
C ARG A 235 4.40 22.94 9.99
N PHE A 236 4.32 22.43 11.21
CA PHE A 236 3.70 23.12 12.34
C PHE A 236 4.73 23.56 13.38
N ASP A 237 5.67 22.69 13.74
CA ASP A 237 6.68 22.99 14.77
C ASP A 237 7.90 23.74 14.20
N PHE A 238 8.09 23.71 12.87
CA PHE A 238 9.25 24.27 12.17
C PHE A 238 10.60 23.80 12.77
N ASP A 239 10.66 22.55 13.21
CA ASP A 239 11.82 21.91 13.83
C ASP A 239 12.46 20.90 12.85
N PRO A 240 13.35 21.36 11.97
CA PRO A 240 14.01 20.50 10.98
C PRO A 240 14.91 19.45 11.63
N ALA A 241 15.54 19.75 12.76
CA ALA A 241 16.41 18.82 13.46
C ALA A 241 15.61 17.62 13.96
N ARG A 242 14.46 17.86 14.59
CA ARG A 242 13.53 16.79 15.01
C ARG A 242 12.97 16.02 13.83
N ALA A 243 12.63 16.70 12.73
CA ALA A 243 12.15 16.04 11.52
C ALA A 243 13.18 15.09 10.92
N VAL A 244 14.46 15.50 10.88
CA VAL A 244 15.59 14.66 10.44
C VAL A 244 15.69 13.42 11.33
N THR A 245 15.68 13.58 12.65
CA THR A 245 15.73 12.45 13.59
C THR A 245 14.56 11.47 13.42
N LEU A 246 13.33 11.96 13.33
CA LEU A 246 12.14 11.14 13.11
C LEU A 246 12.23 10.38 11.78
N THR A 247 12.73 11.05 10.73
CA THR A 247 12.92 10.48 9.40
C THR A 247 13.98 9.38 9.41
N PHE A 248 15.13 9.60 10.05
CA PHE A 248 16.16 8.57 10.22
C PHE A 248 15.61 7.36 10.99
N LEU A 249 14.85 7.59 12.06
CA LEU A 249 14.19 6.52 12.80
C LEU A 249 13.22 5.72 11.92
N GLN A 250 12.43 6.39 11.06
CA GLN A 250 11.51 5.73 10.13
C GLN A 250 12.28 4.86 9.13
N ILE A 251 13.34 5.38 8.52
CA ILE A 251 14.17 4.63 7.57
C ILE A 251 14.75 3.37 8.23
N VAL A 252 15.36 3.51 9.41
CA VAL A 252 15.94 2.37 10.15
C VAL A 252 14.85 1.35 10.50
N LEU A 253 13.70 1.82 10.99
CA LEU A 253 12.59 0.97 11.37
C LEU A 253 12.02 0.20 10.17
N THR A 254 11.75 0.90 9.06
CA THR A 254 11.26 0.29 7.83
C THR A 254 12.26 -0.73 7.28
N PHE A 255 13.56 -0.41 7.29
CA PHE A 255 14.60 -1.34 6.86
C PHE A 255 14.61 -2.63 7.71
N VAL A 256 14.57 -2.51 9.03
CA VAL A 256 14.52 -3.66 9.95
C VAL A 256 13.27 -4.51 9.72
N VAL A 257 12.11 -3.86 9.57
CA VAL A 257 10.84 -4.54 9.27
C VAL A 257 10.91 -5.30 7.95
N VAL A 258 11.36 -4.66 6.87
CA VAL A 258 11.50 -5.32 5.57
C VAL A 258 12.48 -6.48 5.64
N ALA A 259 13.64 -6.31 6.30
CA ALA A 259 14.63 -7.37 6.48
C ALA A 259 14.08 -8.56 7.29
N MET A 260 13.24 -8.30 8.30
CA MET A 260 12.59 -9.35 9.09
C MET A 260 11.53 -10.09 8.26
N LEU A 261 10.70 -9.36 7.51
CA LEU A 261 9.68 -9.95 6.65
C LEU A 261 10.28 -10.81 5.54
N THR A 262 11.35 -10.35 4.87
CA THR A 262 12.03 -11.13 3.83
C THR A 262 12.65 -12.42 4.39
N ARG A 263 13.23 -12.38 5.59
CA ARG A 263 13.73 -13.59 6.29
C ARG A 263 12.63 -14.59 6.64
N LEU A 264 11.41 -14.12 6.87
CA LEU A 264 10.23 -14.98 7.13
C LEU A 264 9.63 -15.57 5.85
N GLY A 265 10.26 -15.37 4.68
CA GLY A 265 9.75 -15.84 3.39
C GLY A 265 8.58 -15.02 2.86
N ALA A 266 8.33 -13.82 3.42
CA ALA A 266 7.36 -12.91 2.87
C ALA A 266 7.92 -12.28 1.59
N ASN A 267 7.57 -12.82 0.43
CA ASN A 267 7.70 -12.09 -0.83
C ASN A 267 6.62 -10.99 -0.84
N THR A 268 6.95 -9.86 -0.20
CA THR A 268 6.15 -8.62 -0.24
C THR A 268 6.10 -8.05 -1.66
N ALA A 269 7.11 -8.39 -2.47
CA ALA A 269 7.03 -8.38 -3.91
C ALA A 269 6.12 -9.54 -4.38
N GLY A 270 4.80 -9.37 -4.23
CA GLY A 270 3.83 -10.39 -4.64
C GLY A 270 4.00 -10.82 -6.10
N ASP A 271 4.63 -11.98 -6.30
CA ASP A 271 4.71 -12.66 -7.58
C ASP A 271 3.31 -13.16 -7.96
N THR A 272 2.83 -12.75 -9.13
CA THR A 272 1.58 -13.25 -9.69
C THR A 272 1.78 -14.69 -10.12
N ASN A 273 1.29 -15.63 -9.32
CA ASN A 273 1.20 -17.01 -9.76
C ASN A 273 0.05 -17.12 -10.74
N LEU A 274 0.31 -17.64 -11.95
CA LEU A 274 -0.76 -17.86 -12.93
C LEU A 274 -1.83 -18.77 -12.30
N PRO A 275 -3.09 -18.32 -12.21
CA PRO A 275 -4.15 -19.15 -11.67
C PRO A 275 -4.35 -20.37 -12.57
N VAL A 276 -4.12 -21.55 -12.01
CA VAL A 276 -4.47 -22.81 -12.68
C VAL A 276 -5.99 -22.92 -12.62
N ALA A 277 -6.66 -22.90 -13.78
CA ALA A 277 -8.13 -22.92 -13.86
C ALA A 277 -8.72 -23.97 -12.90
N PRO A 278 -9.36 -23.56 -11.79
CA PRO A 278 -9.76 -24.50 -10.76
C PRO A 278 -11.05 -25.20 -11.21
N ARG A 279 -10.98 -26.50 -11.50
CA ARG A 279 -12.16 -27.39 -11.50
C ARG A 279 -12.21 -28.08 -10.14
N ARG A 280 -13.16 -27.68 -9.30
CA ARG A 280 -13.35 -28.23 -7.95
C ARG A 280 -14.58 -29.11 -7.88
N TYR A 281 -14.48 -30.18 -7.08
CA TYR A 281 -15.45 -31.27 -7.04
C TYR A 281 -16.05 -31.51 -5.63
N LEU A 282 -15.65 -30.75 -4.60
CA LEU A 282 -16.26 -30.84 -3.27
C LEU A 282 -17.41 -29.83 -3.11
N ALA A 283 -18.62 -30.34 -2.88
CA ALA A 283 -19.78 -29.54 -2.48
C ALA A 283 -19.67 -29.15 -1.00
N ALA A 284 -19.95 -27.89 -0.66
CA ALA A 284 -20.03 -27.44 0.72
C ALA A 284 -21.30 -27.99 1.39
N SER A 285 -21.22 -28.33 2.67
CA SER A 285 -22.42 -28.63 3.46
C SER A 285 -23.33 -27.40 3.58
N THR A 286 -24.62 -27.59 3.81
CA THR A 286 -25.58 -26.47 3.95
C THR A 286 -25.16 -25.51 5.08
N THR A 287 -24.72 -26.03 6.22
CA THR A 287 -24.24 -25.23 7.34
C THR A 287 -23.00 -24.41 6.97
N GLU A 288 -22.05 -25.03 6.27
CA GLU A 288 -20.85 -24.33 5.77
C GLU A 288 -21.22 -23.25 4.74
N ALA A 289 -22.19 -23.52 3.87
CA ALA A 289 -22.69 -22.54 2.91
C ALA A 289 -23.32 -21.33 3.61
N VAL A 290 -24.14 -21.53 4.65
CA VAL A 290 -24.75 -20.42 5.42
C VAL A 290 -23.68 -19.60 6.14
N LEU A 291 -22.72 -20.25 6.81
CA LEU A 291 -21.63 -19.55 7.50
C LEU A 291 -20.75 -18.74 6.53
N ASN A 292 -20.37 -19.34 5.40
CA ASN A 292 -19.60 -18.68 4.37
C ASN A 292 -20.38 -17.50 3.76
N ALA A 293 -21.69 -17.64 3.55
CA ALA A 293 -22.53 -16.55 3.05
C ALA A 293 -22.61 -15.40 4.06
N GLY A 294 -22.78 -15.71 5.36
CA GLY A 294 -22.76 -14.72 6.43
C GLY A 294 -21.45 -13.93 6.48
N LEU A 295 -20.30 -14.62 6.36
CA LEU A 295 -18.98 -13.97 6.30
C LEU A 295 -18.83 -13.05 5.07
N ILE A 296 -19.27 -13.51 3.90
CA ILE A 296 -19.22 -12.72 2.66
C ILE A 296 -20.11 -11.48 2.78
N VAL A 297 -21.33 -11.64 3.29
CA VAL A 297 -22.27 -10.52 3.47
C VAL A 297 -21.74 -9.53 4.50
N LEU A 298 -21.20 -9.99 5.63
CA LEU A 298 -20.61 -9.10 6.63
C LEU A 298 -19.43 -8.30 6.07
N ALA A 299 -18.52 -8.96 5.36
CA ALA A 299 -17.39 -8.30 4.71
C ALA A 299 -17.87 -7.32 3.63
N LEU A 300 -18.88 -7.69 2.85
CA LEU A 300 -19.50 -6.84 1.85
C LEU A 300 -20.11 -5.60 2.49
N LEU A 301 -20.91 -5.73 3.55
CA LEU A 301 -21.53 -4.60 4.23
C LEU A 301 -20.49 -3.65 4.83
N PHE A 302 -19.43 -4.22 5.43
CA PHE A 302 -18.34 -3.43 5.98
C PHE A 302 -17.59 -2.62 4.92
N VAL A 303 -17.27 -3.21 3.77
CA VAL A 303 -16.58 -2.51 2.67
C VAL A 303 -17.53 -1.57 1.91
N ALA A 304 -18.77 -1.99 1.66
CA ALA A 304 -19.75 -1.18 0.94
C ALA A 304 -20.21 0.04 1.75
N GLY A 305 -20.27 -0.06 3.08
CA GLY A 305 -20.80 0.98 3.96
C GLY A 305 -20.14 2.35 3.77
N PRO A 306 -18.83 2.50 4.01
CA PRO A 306 -18.14 3.79 3.86
C PRO A 306 -18.21 4.34 2.43
N MET A 307 -18.22 3.46 1.43
CA MET A 307 -18.37 3.85 0.02
C MET A 307 -19.78 4.37 -0.26
N ALA A 308 -20.81 3.67 0.21
CA ALA A 308 -22.20 4.10 0.10
C ALA A 308 -22.42 5.44 0.82
N ALA A 309 -21.87 5.60 2.03
CA ALA A 309 -21.92 6.87 2.76
C ALA A 309 -21.28 8.02 1.97
N THR A 310 -20.15 7.77 1.31
CA THR A 310 -19.49 8.76 0.43
C THR A 310 -20.36 9.11 -0.77
N VAL A 311 -20.99 8.11 -1.41
CA VAL A 311 -21.89 8.32 -2.55
C VAL A 311 -23.13 9.10 -2.13
N LEU A 312 -23.76 8.73 -1.01
CA LEU A 312 -24.93 9.43 -0.47
C LEU A 312 -24.62 10.89 -0.14
N ALA A 313 -23.52 11.14 0.57
CA ALA A 313 -23.05 12.50 0.85
C ALA A 313 -22.78 13.30 -0.44
N GLY A 314 -22.27 12.65 -1.48
CA GLY A 314 -22.08 13.26 -2.80
C GLY A 314 -23.38 13.56 -3.55
N LEU A 315 -24.42 12.74 -3.38
CA LEU A 315 -25.74 12.95 -4.00
C LEU A 315 -26.54 14.07 -3.31
N GLU A 316 -26.34 14.26 -2.01
CA GLU A 316 -26.92 15.38 -1.25
C GLU A 316 -26.18 16.70 -1.51
N ALA A 317 -24.96 16.65 -2.03
CA ALA A 317 -24.15 17.82 -2.31
C ALA A 317 -24.62 18.56 -3.59
N ASP A 318 -24.56 19.88 -3.56
CA ASP A 318 -24.77 20.71 -4.75
C ASP A 318 -23.53 20.67 -5.66
N LEU A 319 -23.43 19.57 -6.43
CA LEU A 319 -22.32 19.32 -7.36
C LEU A 319 -22.24 20.38 -8.46
N GLY A 320 -23.36 20.98 -8.86
CA GLY A 320 -23.40 22.03 -9.87
C GLY A 320 -22.69 23.29 -9.37
N ARG A 321 -23.03 23.73 -8.15
CA ARG A 321 -22.35 24.86 -7.50
C ARG A 321 -20.87 24.57 -7.27
N LEU A 322 -20.55 23.40 -6.71
CA LEU A 322 -19.16 23.00 -6.42
C LEU A 322 -18.31 22.93 -7.69
N ALA A 323 -18.83 22.39 -8.80
CA ALA A 323 -18.11 22.35 -10.07
C ALA A 323 -17.89 23.75 -10.68
N GLY A 324 -18.76 24.70 -10.35
CA GLY A 324 -18.63 26.11 -10.75
C GLY A 324 -17.62 26.91 -9.92
N GLU A 325 -17.22 26.43 -8.74
CA GLU A 325 -16.27 27.14 -7.88
C GLU A 325 -14.85 27.15 -8.51
N ASP A 326 -14.26 28.34 -8.63
CA ASP A 326 -12.93 28.50 -9.23
C ASP A 326 -11.85 27.72 -8.48
N ALA A 327 -11.98 27.59 -7.15
CA ALA A 327 -11.07 26.81 -6.33
C ALA A 327 -11.10 25.32 -6.70
N VAL A 328 -12.29 24.75 -6.89
CA VAL A 328 -12.47 23.35 -7.30
C VAL A 328 -11.93 23.16 -8.72
N ARG A 329 -12.31 24.02 -9.66
CA ARG A 329 -11.83 23.92 -11.06
C ARG A 329 -10.30 23.99 -11.14
N ARG A 330 -9.67 24.92 -10.42
CA ARG A 330 -8.20 25.05 -10.37
C ARG A 330 -7.58 23.80 -9.76
N ALA A 331 -8.08 23.32 -8.63
CA ALA A 331 -7.58 22.09 -7.99
C ALA A 331 -7.70 20.87 -8.93
N THR A 332 -8.85 20.69 -9.60
CA THR A 332 -9.07 19.60 -10.57
C THR A 332 -8.09 19.68 -11.73
N LEU A 333 -7.91 20.85 -12.35
CA LEU A 333 -6.98 21.03 -13.47
C LEU A 333 -5.53 20.79 -13.05
N THR A 334 -5.12 21.31 -11.88
CA THR A 334 -3.78 21.06 -11.34
C THR A 334 -3.57 19.57 -11.06
N SER A 335 -4.50 18.89 -10.40
CA SER A 335 -4.41 17.45 -10.14
C SER A 335 -4.40 16.62 -11.42
N ALA A 336 -5.20 16.99 -12.43
CA ALA A 336 -5.21 16.32 -13.73
C ALA A 336 -3.86 16.48 -14.45
N GLY A 337 -3.31 17.71 -14.48
CA GLY A 337 -2.00 17.98 -15.09
C GLY A 337 -0.86 17.24 -14.40
N LEU A 338 -0.80 17.30 -13.06
CA LEU A 338 0.25 16.61 -12.29
C LEU A 338 0.14 15.09 -12.41
N SER A 339 -1.07 14.52 -12.36
CA SER A 339 -1.25 13.07 -12.48
C SER A 339 -0.92 12.56 -13.90
N PHE A 340 -1.28 13.31 -14.95
CA PHE A 340 -0.91 12.97 -16.32
C PHE A 340 0.62 12.99 -16.52
N LEU A 341 1.31 14.03 -16.05
CA LEU A 341 2.77 14.12 -16.12
C LEU A 341 3.45 13.01 -15.31
N SER A 342 2.92 12.69 -14.12
CA SER A 342 3.43 11.60 -13.28
C SER A 342 3.28 10.25 -13.97
N ALA A 343 2.12 10.00 -14.59
CA ALA A 343 1.85 8.76 -15.32
C ALA A 343 2.77 8.62 -16.55
N LEU A 344 2.94 9.68 -17.33
CA LEU A 344 3.85 9.69 -18.47
C LEU A 344 5.29 9.39 -18.05
N LEU A 345 5.78 10.09 -17.02
CA LEU A 345 7.13 9.89 -16.48
C LEU A 345 7.31 8.47 -15.92
N CYS A 346 6.31 7.95 -15.19
CA CYS A 346 6.31 6.58 -14.67
C CYS A 346 6.46 5.53 -15.78
N VAL A 347 5.66 5.66 -16.85
CA VAL A 347 5.70 4.74 -18.00
C VAL A 347 7.05 4.83 -18.70
N MET A 348 7.58 6.04 -18.93
CA MET A 348 8.87 6.25 -19.57
C MET A 348 10.02 5.62 -18.77
N LEU A 349 10.08 5.85 -17.45
CA LEU A 349 11.11 5.29 -16.57
C LEU A 349 10.99 3.76 -16.50
N SER A 350 9.78 3.24 -16.33
CA SER A 350 9.51 1.79 -16.23
C SER A 350 9.91 1.05 -17.51
N LEU A 351 9.49 1.55 -18.67
CA LEU A 351 9.86 0.96 -19.97
C LEU A 351 11.37 1.01 -20.21
N SER A 352 12.03 2.11 -19.82
CA SER A 352 13.49 2.26 -19.98
C SER A 352 14.25 1.21 -19.16
N LEU A 353 13.83 0.96 -17.91
CA LEU A 353 14.44 -0.07 -17.06
C LEU A 353 14.18 -1.48 -17.59
N ILE A 354 12.94 -1.80 -18.00
CA ILE A 354 12.59 -3.10 -18.57
C ILE A 354 13.39 -3.36 -19.86
N ALA A 355 13.46 -2.36 -20.76
CA ALA A 355 14.19 -2.46 -22.01
C ALA A 355 15.70 -2.66 -21.80
N ALA A 356 16.29 -1.93 -20.84
CA ALA A 356 17.70 -2.10 -20.49
C ALA A 356 18.00 -3.47 -19.89
N ARG A 357 17.18 -3.94 -18.93
CA ARG A 357 17.32 -5.29 -18.34
C ARG A 357 17.26 -6.36 -19.42
N ARG A 358 16.28 -6.30 -20.33
CA ARG A 358 16.15 -7.28 -21.43
C ARG A 358 17.35 -7.23 -22.38
N ALA A 359 17.82 -6.03 -22.74
CA ALA A 359 19.01 -5.88 -23.59
C ALA A 359 20.27 -6.46 -22.93
N LEU A 360 20.44 -6.28 -21.62
CA LEU A 360 21.54 -6.88 -20.85
C LEU A 360 21.40 -8.41 -20.73
N ALA A 361 20.19 -8.91 -20.48
CA ALA A 361 19.92 -10.34 -20.40
C ALA A 361 20.18 -11.06 -21.74
N LEU A 362 19.86 -10.42 -22.88
CA LEU A 362 20.16 -10.94 -24.22
C LEU A 362 21.67 -10.94 -24.53
N ARG A 363 22.44 -10.00 -23.95
CA ARG A 363 23.90 -9.95 -24.08
C ARG A 363 24.61 -10.93 -23.14
N ARG A 364 23.89 -11.46 -22.14
CA ARG A 364 24.43 -12.42 -21.18
C ARG A 364 24.66 -13.76 -21.87
N ARG A 365 25.92 -14.25 -21.84
CA ARG A 365 26.23 -15.61 -22.28
C ARG A 365 25.47 -16.62 -21.42
N ALA A 366 25.06 -17.74 -22.00
CA ALA A 366 24.40 -18.83 -21.27
C ALA A 366 25.26 -19.25 -20.05
N GLY A 367 24.71 -19.13 -18.85
CA GLY A 367 25.40 -19.41 -17.59
C GLY A 367 26.22 -18.26 -16.98
N GLY A 368 26.24 -17.07 -17.59
CA GLY A 368 26.90 -15.89 -17.02
C GLY A 368 26.11 -15.27 -15.87
N ALA A 369 26.81 -14.75 -14.86
CA ALA A 369 26.20 -14.01 -13.75
C ALA A 369 25.51 -12.72 -14.24
N MET A 370 24.45 -12.29 -13.54
CA MET A 370 23.79 -11.01 -13.81
C MET A 370 24.78 -9.86 -13.60
N SER A 371 24.80 -8.91 -14.54
CA SER A 371 25.58 -7.68 -14.34
C SER A 371 24.97 -6.81 -13.24
N LEU A 372 25.79 -5.98 -12.57
CA LEU A 372 25.31 -5.02 -11.57
C LEU A 372 24.19 -4.12 -12.12
N LEU A 373 24.29 -3.69 -13.38
CA LEU A 373 23.29 -2.87 -14.03
C LEU A 373 21.98 -3.64 -14.29
N GLU A 374 22.07 -4.92 -14.64
CA GLU A 374 20.91 -5.79 -14.83
C GLU A 374 20.19 -6.02 -13.50
N HIS A 375 20.95 -6.27 -12.41
CA HIS A 375 20.39 -6.41 -11.08
C HIS A 375 19.77 -5.10 -10.58
N ALA A 376 20.44 -3.97 -10.78
CA ALA A 376 19.91 -2.65 -10.42
C ALA A 376 18.67 -2.26 -11.23
N ALA A 377 18.59 -2.64 -12.51
CA ALA A 377 17.39 -2.43 -13.31
C ALA A 377 16.22 -3.34 -12.90
N ASP A 378 16.53 -4.54 -12.38
CA ASP A 378 15.52 -5.50 -11.91
C ASP A 378 14.99 -5.17 -10.51
N THR A 379 15.87 -4.72 -9.60
CA THR A 379 15.56 -4.46 -8.19
C THR A 379 15.36 -2.98 -7.86
N GLY A 380 15.83 -2.05 -8.71
CA GLY A 380 15.84 -0.62 -8.44
C GLY A 380 14.46 -0.02 -8.22
N ALA A 381 13.43 -0.57 -8.87
CA ALA A 381 12.05 -0.20 -8.61
C ALA A 381 11.51 -0.79 -7.29
N GLY A 382 12.00 -1.94 -6.85
CA GLY A 382 11.63 -2.54 -5.56
C GLY A 382 12.11 -1.72 -4.35
N PHE A 383 13.28 -1.07 -4.46
CA PHE A 383 13.81 -0.17 -3.42
C PHE A 383 12.91 1.04 -3.15
N VAL A 384 12.17 1.51 -4.16
CA VAL A 384 11.20 2.59 -4.02
C VAL A 384 10.12 2.24 -2.99
N LEU A 385 9.74 0.96 -2.90
CA LEU A 385 8.74 0.49 -1.94
C LEU A 385 9.23 0.58 -0.48
N VAL A 386 10.54 0.71 -0.27
CA VAL A 386 11.17 0.75 1.06
C VAL A 386 11.28 2.18 1.58
N VAL A 387 11.39 3.18 0.70
CA VAL A 387 11.55 4.59 1.10
C VAL A 387 10.17 5.27 1.09
N PRO A 388 9.61 5.66 2.25
CA PRO A 388 8.30 6.28 2.29
C PRO A 388 8.28 7.62 1.52
N PRO A 389 7.17 7.98 0.85
CA PRO A 389 7.07 9.25 0.10
C PRO A 389 7.34 10.49 0.95
N ILE A 390 6.93 10.47 2.23
CA ILE A 390 7.15 11.58 3.15
C ILE A 390 8.64 11.77 3.48
N VAL A 391 9.45 10.70 3.48
CA VAL A 391 10.90 10.78 3.64
C VAL A 391 11.54 11.49 2.44
N ILE A 392 11.09 11.15 1.22
CA ILE A 392 11.58 11.81 0.00
C ILE A 392 11.17 13.30 0.01
N GLY A 393 9.92 13.59 0.36
CA GLY A 393 9.41 14.96 0.47
C GLY A 393 10.14 15.77 1.53
N ALA A 394 10.34 15.22 2.73
CA ALA A 394 11.07 15.85 3.83
C ALA A 394 12.52 16.14 3.46
N GLY A 395 13.23 15.18 2.88
CA GLY A 395 14.63 15.35 2.49
C GLY A 395 14.83 16.45 1.44
N TRP A 396 13.98 16.49 0.40
CA TRP A 396 14.02 17.56 -0.59
C TRP A 396 13.57 18.92 -0.05
N PHE A 397 12.57 18.94 0.82
CA PHE A 397 12.16 20.18 1.50
C PHE A 397 13.33 20.78 2.29
N LEU A 398 14.02 19.96 3.08
CA LEU A 398 15.17 20.38 3.88
C LEU A 398 16.36 20.81 3.01
N ALA A 399 16.62 20.10 1.90
CA ALA A 399 17.69 20.45 0.97
C ALA A 399 17.46 21.81 0.28
N LEU A 400 16.21 22.11 -0.09
CA LEU A 400 15.89 23.25 -0.94
C LEU A 400 15.47 24.51 -0.18
N ARG A 401 14.98 24.39 1.07
CA ARG A 401 14.40 25.52 1.83
C ARG A 401 15.32 26.72 2.01
N ASN A 402 16.63 26.52 2.01
CA ASN A 402 17.63 27.58 2.19
C ASN A 402 18.22 28.09 0.85
N ILE A 403 17.83 27.47 -0.27
CA ILE A 403 18.41 27.75 -1.60
C ILE A 403 17.38 28.42 -2.51
N THR A 404 16.14 27.95 -2.51
CA THR A 404 15.09 28.37 -3.44
C THR A 404 13.72 28.37 -2.75
N ASP A 405 12.75 29.06 -3.34
CA ASP A 405 11.34 28.87 -2.97
C ASP A 405 10.88 27.44 -3.25
N VAL A 406 10.63 26.70 -2.16
CA VAL A 406 10.24 25.29 -2.19
C VAL A 406 8.86 25.11 -2.85
N PHE A 407 7.98 26.10 -2.76
CA PHE A 407 6.64 26.02 -3.36
C PHE A 407 6.68 26.11 -4.88
N ALA A 408 7.65 26.82 -5.46
CA ALA A 408 7.85 26.86 -6.90
C ALA A 408 8.31 25.51 -7.48
N ILE A 409 9.09 24.74 -6.70
CA ILE A 409 9.63 23.43 -7.11
C ILE A 409 8.64 22.29 -6.77
N ALA A 410 7.69 22.51 -5.86
CA ALA A 410 6.75 21.51 -5.40
C ALA A 410 6.01 20.74 -6.52
N PRO A 411 5.52 21.37 -7.62
CA PRO A 411 4.87 20.64 -8.72
C PRO A 411 5.78 19.58 -9.36
N VAL A 412 7.06 19.91 -9.58
CA VAL A 412 8.05 19.00 -10.16
C VAL A 412 8.30 17.83 -9.23
N MET A 413 8.43 18.10 -7.93
CA MET A 413 8.62 17.07 -6.91
C MET A 413 7.42 16.14 -6.79
N VAL A 414 6.20 16.68 -6.80
CA VAL A 414 4.97 15.88 -6.79
C VAL A 414 4.94 14.95 -8.00
N VAL A 415 5.29 15.44 -9.19
CA VAL A 415 5.36 14.62 -10.41
C VAL A 415 6.41 13.52 -10.29
N ALA A 416 7.64 13.87 -9.90
CA ALA A 416 8.74 12.92 -9.81
C ALA A 416 8.50 11.82 -8.75
N VAL A 417 8.05 12.21 -7.55
CA VAL A 417 7.77 11.27 -6.46
C VAL A 417 6.62 10.34 -6.81
N ASN A 418 5.50 10.87 -7.33
CA ASN A 418 4.37 10.03 -7.75
C ASN A 418 4.74 9.09 -8.89
N ALA A 419 5.53 9.57 -9.86
CA ALA A 419 6.00 8.74 -10.96
C ALA A 419 6.81 7.54 -10.45
N VAL A 420 7.81 7.81 -9.60
CA VAL A 420 8.70 6.78 -9.04
C VAL A 420 7.90 5.81 -8.15
N MET A 421 7.00 6.30 -7.29
CA MET A 421 6.14 5.47 -6.43
C MET A 421 5.19 4.56 -7.20
N ALA A 422 4.76 4.97 -8.40
CA ALA A 422 3.90 4.16 -9.26
C ALA A 422 4.67 3.11 -10.08
N MET A 423 5.99 3.24 -10.22
CA MET A 423 6.80 2.34 -11.05
C MET A 423 6.70 0.86 -10.70
N PRO A 424 6.68 0.42 -9.41
CA PRO A 424 6.57 -1.00 -9.09
C PRO A 424 5.32 -1.64 -9.68
N PHE A 425 4.20 -0.89 -9.72
CA PHE A 425 2.95 -1.34 -10.31
C PHE A 425 3.02 -1.36 -11.83
N ALA A 426 3.57 -0.30 -12.44
CA ALA A 426 3.73 -0.21 -13.89
C ALA A 426 4.65 -1.31 -14.43
N ILE A 427 5.77 -1.58 -13.75
CA ILE A 427 6.70 -2.65 -14.13
C ILE A 427 6.02 -4.01 -14.02
N ARG A 428 5.27 -4.29 -12.96
CA ARG A 428 4.52 -5.56 -12.84
C ARG A 428 3.48 -5.73 -13.93
N ALA A 429 2.81 -4.66 -14.34
CA ALA A 429 1.79 -4.72 -15.39
C ALA A 429 2.40 -4.95 -16.78
N VAL A 430 3.57 -4.36 -17.07
CA VAL A 430 4.17 -4.35 -18.41
C VAL A 430 5.19 -5.48 -18.62
N ARG A 431 5.94 -5.85 -17.58
CA ARG A 431 7.04 -6.82 -17.65
C ARG A 431 6.63 -8.17 -18.27
N PRO A 432 5.50 -8.81 -17.90
CA PRO A 432 5.12 -10.11 -18.47
C PRO A 432 4.82 -10.08 -19.98
N ALA A 433 4.44 -8.93 -20.52
CA ALA A 433 4.23 -8.77 -21.97
C ALA A 433 5.53 -8.45 -22.72
N TYR A 434 6.55 -7.99 -22.01
CA TYR A 434 7.81 -7.52 -22.58
C TYR A 434 8.94 -8.56 -22.48
N ASP A 435 8.93 -9.41 -21.45
CA ASP A 435 9.78 -10.61 -21.36
C ASP A 435 9.21 -11.73 -22.23
#